data_AF-V4XIJ6-F1
#
_entry.id   AF-V4XIJ6-F1
#
_cell.length_a   1.000
_cell.length_b   1.000
_cell.length_c   1.000
_cell.angle_alpha   90.00
_cell.angle_beta   90.00
_cell.angle_gamma   90.00
#
_symmetry.space_group_name_H-M   'P 1'
#
loop_
_entity.id
_entity.type
_entity.pdbx_description
1 polymer ?
#
loop_
_entity_poly.entity_id
_entity_poly.type
_entity_poly.pdbx_seq_one_letter_code
_entity_poly.pdbx_strand_id
1 'polypeptide(L)'
;RVLKAIREDEIVAKSLGKDTNRFKIKTFMLGCALMGLAGVVWQGFGTGAVYPQAFRPELTFYIFIAVIIGGAGSNTGSVLGGAVFANLLFLLPQYLPNIIEQTFAIQASPNTFVAAVTPITAGEIAPLLGYVLNQRLPALRFVFVGVLLVYLMQNRPEGLLGHRTETAAAVDLTENHRSGAGPEQTPDASGVADGEGGIDDE
;
A
#
# COMPACT_ATOMS: atom_id res chain seq x y z
N ARG A 1 -2.13 -15.77 4.39
CA ARG A 1 -1.70 -16.20 5.75
C ARG A 1 -0.26 -16.72 5.73
N VAL A 2 0.07 -17.67 4.84
CA VAL A 2 1.46 -18.16 4.67
C VAL A 2 2.48 -17.06 4.41
N LEU A 3 2.21 -16.17 3.45
CA LEU A 3 3.09 -15.04 3.16
C LEU A 3 3.23 -14.05 4.33
N LYS A 4 2.21 -13.98 5.21
CA LYS A 4 2.29 -13.14 6.42
C LYS A 4 3.26 -13.75 7.42
N ALA A 5 3.17 -15.07 7.66
CA ALA A 5 4.11 -15.79 8.51
C ALA A 5 5.56 -15.70 7.98
N ILE A 6 5.76 -15.83 6.65
CA ILE A 6 7.08 -15.65 6.02
C ILE A 6 7.62 -14.22 6.20
N ARG A 7 6.75 -13.20 6.22
CA ARG A 7 7.13 -11.80 6.46
C ARG A 7 7.53 -11.54 7.92
N GLU A 8 6.87 -12.20 8.87
CA GLU A 8 7.14 -12.05 10.31
C GLU A 8 8.41 -12.79 10.72
N ASP A 9 8.52 -14.07 10.40
CA ASP A 9 9.73 -14.87 10.61
C ASP A 9 9.80 -16.06 9.63
N GLU A 10 10.78 -16.01 8.73
CA GLU A 10 11.00 -17.05 7.74
C GLU A 10 11.50 -18.38 8.34
N ILE A 11 12.33 -18.32 9.38
CA ILE A 11 12.92 -19.50 10.02
C ILE A 11 11.81 -20.27 10.75
N VAL A 12 10.93 -19.56 11.45
CA VAL A 12 9.75 -20.15 12.12
C VAL A 12 8.78 -20.74 11.10
N ALA A 13 8.53 -20.06 9.98
CA ALA A 13 7.68 -20.62 8.93
C ALA A 13 8.28 -21.91 8.34
N LYS A 14 9.61 -21.99 8.21
CA LYS A 14 10.31 -23.16 7.68
C LYS A 14 10.35 -24.33 8.67
N SER A 15 10.50 -24.07 9.98
CA SER A 15 10.46 -25.10 11.02
C SER A 15 9.08 -25.75 11.17
N LEU A 16 8.01 -25.00 10.86
CA LEU A 16 6.63 -25.51 10.76
C LEU A 16 6.36 -26.35 9.49
N GLY A 17 7.41 -26.77 8.77
CA GLY A 17 7.32 -27.63 7.59
C GLY A 17 6.86 -26.92 6.32
N LYS A 18 6.91 -25.58 6.29
CA LYS A 18 6.50 -24.78 5.12
C LYS A 18 7.69 -24.45 4.23
N ASP A 19 7.61 -24.85 2.97
CA ASP A 19 8.64 -24.51 1.98
C ASP A 19 8.52 -23.05 1.54
N THR A 20 9.26 -22.17 2.23
CA THR A 20 9.24 -20.71 2.00
C THR A 20 9.72 -20.34 0.60
N ASN A 21 10.65 -21.11 0.03
CA ASN A 21 11.22 -20.85 -1.28
C ASN A 21 10.18 -21.01 -2.39
N ARG A 22 9.38 -22.08 -2.34
CA ARG A 22 8.29 -22.30 -3.32
C ARG A 22 7.23 -21.20 -3.27
N PHE A 23 6.91 -20.68 -2.08
CA PHE A 23 5.97 -19.56 -1.95
C PHE A 23 6.53 -18.26 -2.52
N LYS A 24 7.82 -17.97 -2.34
CA LYS A 24 8.48 -16.80 -2.91
C LYS A 24 8.48 -16.86 -4.45
N ILE A 25 8.91 -17.98 -5.01
CA ILE A 25 8.95 -18.19 -6.47
C ILE A 25 7.55 -18.05 -7.09
N LYS A 26 6.53 -18.69 -6.50
CA LYS A 26 5.14 -18.56 -6.99
C LYS A 26 4.65 -17.11 -6.98
N THR A 27 4.96 -16.36 -5.92
CA THR A 27 4.53 -14.95 -5.80
C THR A 27 5.25 -14.07 -6.83
N PHE A 28 6.55 -14.31 -7.05
CA PHE A 28 7.33 -13.62 -8.07
C PHE A 28 6.81 -13.92 -9.47
N MET A 29 6.60 -15.19 -9.81
CA MET A 29 6.03 -15.61 -11.10
C MET A 29 4.67 -14.98 -11.36
N LEU A 30 3.80 -14.91 -10.34
CA LEU A 30 2.49 -14.26 -10.46
C LEU A 30 2.62 -12.76 -10.76
N GLY A 31 3.54 -12.07 -10.07
CA GLY A 31 3.80 -10.64 -10.31
C GLY A 31 4.32 -10.38 -11.72
N CYS A 32 5.30 -11.16 -12.17
CA CYS A 32 5.85 -11.05 -13.53
C CYS A 32 4.81 -11.37 -14.60
N ALA A 33 3.97 -12.40 -14.39
CA ALA A 33 2.90 -12.75 -15.32
C ALA A 33 1.87 -11.63 -15.48
N LEU A 34 1.44 -11.01 -14.36
CA LEU A 34 0.51 -9.87 -14.39
C LEU A 34 1.12 -8.64 -15.08
N MET A 35 2.39 -8.33 -14.80
CA MET A 35 3.09 -7.22 -15.46
C MET A 35 3.29 -7.46 -16.96
N GLY A 36 3.64 -8.67 -17.35
CA GLY A 36 3.74 -9.06 -18.76
C GLY A 36 2.40 -8.91 -19.49
N LEU A 37 1.31 -9.38 -18.88
CA LEU A 37 -0.04 -9.23 -19.44
C LEU A 37 -0.42 -7.76 -19.57
N ALA A 38 -0.19 -6.95 -18.53
CA ALA A 38 -0.45 -5.51 -18.56
C ALA A 38 0.33 -4.80 -19.68
N GLY A 39 1.58 -5.19 -19.92
CA GLY A 39 2.40 -4.66 -21.01
C GLY A 39 1.86 -5.02 -22.40
N VAL A 40 1.43 -6.26 -22.61
CA VAL A 40 0.83 -6.71 -23.88
C VAL A 40 -0.48 -5.96 -24.15
N VAL A 41 -1.33 -5.84 -23.12
CA VAL A 41 -2.57 -5.08 -23.19
C VAL A 41 -2.28 -3.61 -23.54
N TRP A 42 -1.33 -2.96 -22.85
CA TRP A 42 -0.94 -1.58 -23.16
C TRP A 42 -0.51 -1.42 -24.62
N GLN A 43 0.38 -2.28 -25.10
CA GLN A 43 0.87 -2.21 -26.48
C GLN A 43 -0.26 -2.44 -27.51
N GLY A 44 -1.18 -3.36 -27.21
CA GLY A 44 -2.33 -3.67 -28.05
C GLY A 44 -3.35 -2.53 -28.17
N PHE A 45 -3.50 -1.69 -27.14
CA PHE A 45 -4.46 -0.58 -27.14
C PHE A 45 -3.87 0.78 -27.57
N GLY A 46 -2.57 1.03 -27.33
CA GLY A 46 -2.08 2.40 -27.24
C GLY A 46 -1.22 2.93 -28.38
N THR A 47 -0.30 2.13 -28.94
CA THR A 47 0.76 2.76 -29.77
C THR A 47 1.48 1.89 -30.80
N GLY A 48 1.34 0.56 -30.81
CA GLY A 48 1.99 -0.33 -31.79
C GLY A 48 3.53 -0.30 -31.84
N ALA A 49 4.16 0.69 -31.21
CA ALA A 49 5.59 0.95 -31.19
C ALA A 49 6.03 1.45 -29.81
N VAL A 50 7.19 0.98 -29.37
CA VAL A 50 7.81 1.33 -28.09
C VAL A 50 8.81 2.46 -28.33
N TYR A 51 8.59 3.63 -27.72
CA TYR A 51 9.51 4.75 -27.79
C TYR A 51 10.12 5.03 -26.39
N PRO A 52 11.43 5.31 -26.30
CA PRO A 52 12.11 5.51 -25.02
C PRO A 52 11.60 6.73 -24.25
N GLN A 53 11.00 7.70 -24.95
CA GLN A 53 10.41 8.89 -24.35
C GLN A 53 9.13 8.62 -23.56
N ALA A 54 8.52 7.43 -23.68
CA ALA A 54 7.36 7.03 -22.87
C ALA A 54 7.76 6.64 -21.43
N PHE A 55 8.99 6.14 -21.24
CA PHE A 55 9.45 5.56 -19.98
C PHE A 55 10.24 6.58 -19.17
N ARG A 56 9.60 7.71 -18.89
CA ARG A 56 10.20 8.77 -18.07
C ARG A 56 10.10 8.41 -16.59
N PRO A 57 11.03 8.86 -15.73
CA PRO A 57 10.98 8.61 -14.29
C PRO A 57 9.66 9.04 -13.62
N GLU A 58 8.91 9.96 -14.23
CA GLU A 58 7.63 10.40 -13.67
C GLU A 58 6.60 9.26 -13.58
N LEU A 59 6.68 8.27 -14.46
CA LEU A 59 5.79 7.10 -14.43
C LEU A 59 5.99 6.27 -13.16
N THR A 60 7.23 6.08 -12.70
CA THR A 60 7.52 5.33 -11.47
C THR A 60 7.08 6.10 -10.23
N PHE A 61 7.23 7.43 -10.23
CA PHE A 61 6.68 8.28 -9.17
C PHE A 61 5.15 8.15 -9.08
N TYR A 62 4.45 8.14 -10.20
CA TYR A 62 3.00 7.93 -10.22
C TYR A 62 2.58 6.59 -9.64
N ILE A 63 3.32 5.52 -9.93
CA ILE A 63 3.05 4.20 -9.34
C ILE A 63 3.24 4.23 -7.82
N PHE A 64 4.30 4.84 -7.32
CA PHE A 64 4.50 4.98 -5.87
C PHE A 64 3.40 5.79 -5.19
N ILE A 65 3.00 6.90 -5.80
CA ILE A 65 1.91 7.74 -5.31
C ILE A 65 0.61 6.95 -5.25
N ALA A 66 0.30 6.19 -6.30
CA ALA A 66 -0.89 5.34 -6.35
C ALA A 66 -0.94 4.32 -5.19
N VAL A 67 0.21 3.71 -4.86
CA VAL A 67 0.34 2.77 -3.74
C VAL A 67 0.24 3.47 -2.38
N ILE A 68 0.85 4.65 -2.22
CA ILE A 68 0.77 5.45 -0.99
C ILE A 68 -0.68 5.86 -0.72
N ILE A 69 -1.39 6.32 -1.77
CA ILE A 69 -2.82 6.67 -1.69
C ILE A 69 -3.66 5.44 -1.26
N GLY A 70 -3.35 4.26 -1.80
CA GLY A 70 -4.03 3.02 -1.45
C GLY A 70 -3.72 2.48 -0.06
N GLY A 71 -2.54 2.78 0.47
CA GLY A 71 -2.04 2.31 1.76
C GLY A 71 -1.15 1.08 1.63
N ALA A 72 0.15 1.21 1.96
CA ALA A 72 1.16 0.15 1.80
C ALA A 72 0.93 -1.11 2.65
N GLY A 73 0.06 -1.03 3.68
CA GLY A 73 -0.22 -2.12 4.61
C GLY A 73 -1.35 -3.08 4.20
N SER A 74 -2.14 -2.74 3.16
CA SER A 74 -3.34 -3.48 2.77
C SER A 74 -3.37 -3.79 1.27
N ASN A 75 -3.41 -5.09 0.92
CA ASN A 75 -3.48 -5.52 -0.48
C ASN A 75 -4.72 -4.97 -1.20
N THR A 76 -5.87 -4.91 -0.52
CA THR A 76 -7.12 -4.40 -1.08
C THR A 76 -7.07 -2.88 -1.23
N GLY A 77 -6.43 -2.18 -0.28
CA GLY A 77 -6.21 -0.74 -0.33
C GLY A 77 -5.30 -0.33 -1.49
N SER A 78 -4.19 -1.03 -1.70
CA SER A 78 -3.27 -0.76 -2.82
C SER A 78 -3.93 -0.91 -4.19
N VAL A 79 -4.77 -1.93 -4.39
CA VAL A 79 -5.47 -2.14 -5.67
C VAL A 79 -6.50 -1.02 -5.92
N LEU A 80 -7.30 -0.67 -4.91
CA LEU A 80 -8.32 0.36 -5.05
C LEU A 80 -7.70 1.76 -5.16
N GLY A 81 -6.66 2.06 -4.39
CA GLY A 81 -5.90 3.30 -4.51
C GLY A 81 -5.21 3.44 -5.87
N GLY A 82 -4.68 2.34 -6.41
CA GLY A 82 -4.20 2.25 -7.77
C GLY A 82 -5.27 2.63 -8.80
N ALA A 83 -6.45 2.03 -8.69
CA ALA A 83 -7.57 2.32 -9.59
C ALA A 83 -8.05 3.77 -9.46
N VAL A 84 -8.21 4.29 -8.24
CA VAL A 84 -8.64 5.68 -8.00
C VAL A 84 -7.60 6.67 -8.52
N PHE A 85 -6.32 6.44 -8.26
CA PHE A 85 -5.26 7.30 -8.74
C PHE A 85 -5.12 7.25 -10.27
N ALA A 86 -5.25 6.07 -10.89
CA ALA A 86 -5.30 5.96 -12.34
C ALA A 86 -6.48 6.75 -12.91
N ASN A 87 -7.67 6.60 -12.34
CA ASN A 87 -8.83 7.40 -12.75
C ASN A 87 -8.58 8.89 -12.56
N LEU A 88 -7.99 9.32 -11.45
CA LEU A 88 -7.61 10.72 -11.25
C LEU A 88 -6.60 11.18 -12.32
N LEU A 89 -5.60 10.37 -12.64
CA LEU A 89 -4.57 10.71 -13.62
C LEU A 89 -5.12 10.83 -15.06
N PHE A 90 -6.08 9.97 -15.44
CA PHE A 90 -6.66 9.92 -16.78
C PHE A 90 -7.89 10.82 -16.94
N LEU A 91 -8.71 10.99 -15.91
CA LEU A 91 -9.93 11.81 -15.97
C LEU A 91 -9.64 13.28 -15.69
N LEU A 92 -8.71 13.67 -14.80
CA LEU A 92 -8.45 15.11 -14.55
C LEU A 92 -8.15 15.93 -15.83
N PRO A 93 -7.29 15.48 -16.76
CA PRO A 93 -7.01 16.24 -17.97
C PRO A 93 -8.22 16.34 -18.91
N GLN A 94 -9.13 15.38 -18.88
CA GLN A 94 -10.31 15.33 -19.75
C GLN A 94 -11.49 16.13 -19.18
N TYR A 95 -11.65 16.19 -17.86
CA TYR A 95 -12.80 16.84 -17.22
C TYR A 95 -12.58 18.33 -16.92
N LEU A 96 -11.35 18.77 -16.63
CA LEU A 96 -11.05 20.18 -16.38
C LEU A 96 -11.45 21.13 -17.53
N PRO A 97 -11.09 20.87 -18.80
CA PRO A 97 -11.46 21.76 -19.90
C PRO A 97 -12.98 21.79 -20.11
N ASN A 98 -13.66 20.64 -20.02
CA ASN A 98 -15.12 20.56 -20.22
C ASN A 98 -15.91 21.38 -19.18
N ILE A 99 -15.47 21.42 -17.92
CA ILE A 99 -16.14 22.18 -16.85
C ILE A 99 -15.88 23.69 -17.01
N ILE A 100 -14.67 24.06 -17.42
CA ILE A 100 -14.28 25.47 -17.66
C ILE A 100 -14.99 26.02 -18.90
N GLU A 101 -15.09 25.23 -19.97
CA GLU A 101 -15.82 25.60 -21.20
C GLU A 101 -17.32 25.78 -20.93
N GLN A 102 -17.92 24.92 -20.10
CA GLN A 102 -19.36 25.00 -19.75
C GLN A 102 -19.70 26.12 -18.76
N THR A 103 -18.75 26.52 -17.90
CA THR A 103 -18.98 27.57 -16.89
C THR A 103 -18.58 28.97 -17.38
N PHE A 104 -17.60 29.08 -18.29
CA PHE A 104 -17.04 30.37 -18.74
C PHE A 104 -17.18 30.67 -20.23
N ALA A 105 -17.81 29.81 -21.05
CA ALA A 105 -18.07 30.06 -22.47
C ALA A 105 -16.83 30.49 -23.30
N ILE A 106 -15.63 30.01 -22.93
CA ILE A 106 -14.38 30.35 -23.63
C ILE A 106 -14.19 29.35 -24.78
N GLN A 107 -14.81 29.66 -25.91
CA GLN A 107 -14.86 28.78 -27.09
C GLN A 107 -13.57 28.73 -27.91
N ALA A 108 -12.56 29.52 -27.54
CA ALA A 108 -11.27 29.55 -28.19
C ALA A 108 -10.16 29.56 -27.14
N SER A 109 -9.81 28.40 -26.59
CA SER A 109 -8.52 28.24 -25.91
C SER A 109 -7.43 28.18 -26.98
N PRO A 110 -6.67 29.26 -27.21
CA PRO A 110 -5.78 29.33 -28.37
C PRO A 110 -4.53 28.50 -28.10
N ASN A 111 -4.11 27.67 -29.07
CA ASN A 111 -2.99 26.74 -28.89
C ASN A 111 -1.61 27.44 -28.87
N THR A 112 -1.58 28.76 -29.08
CA THR A 112 -0.38 29.58 -29.30
C THR A 112 -0.43 30.84 -28.44
N PHE A 113 0.70 31.19 -27.79
CA PHE A 113 0.82 32.37 -26.92
C PHE A 113 0.29 33.65 -27.58
N VAL A 114 0.65 33.85 -28.85
CA VAL A 114 0.23 35.02 -29.63
C VAL A 114 -1.29 35.14 -29.67
N ALA A 115 -2.00 34.05 -29.96
CA ALA A 115 -3.46 34.04 -30.06
C ALA A 115 -4.16 34.18 -28.69
N ALA A 116 -3.45 33.92 -27.59
CA ALA A 116 -3.92 34.17 -26.23
C ALA A 116 -3.70 35.62 -25.76
N VAL A 117 -2.77 36.34 -26.39
CA VAL A 117 -2.43 37.74 -26.07
C VAL A 117 -3.16 38.73 -26.98
N THR A 118 -3.53 38.37 -28.21
CA THR A 118 -4.31 39.23 -29.11
C THR A 118 -5.63 39.74 -28.50
N PRO A 119 -6.40 38.95 -27.74
CA PRO A 119 -7.64 39.43 -27.12
C PRO A 119 -7.39 40.32 -25.90
N ILE A 120 -6.19 40.28 -25.30
CA ILE A 120 -5.82 41.15 -24.18
C ILE A 120 -5.82 42.61 -24.62
N THR A 121 -5.48 42.89 -25.89
CA THR A 121 -5.59 44.26 -26.42
C THR A 121 -7.03 44.75 -26.53
N ALA A 122 -8.02 43.85 -26.47
CA ALA A 122 -9.45 44.15 -26.41
C ALA A 122 -10.03 44.13 -24.98
N GLY A 123 -9.20 43.93 -23.95
CA GLY A 123 -9.63 43.90 -22.54
C GLY A 123 -10.10 42.54 -22.02
N GLU A 124 -10.03 41.49 -22.85
CA GLU A 124 -10.44 40.14 -22.47
C GLU A 124 -9.23 39.32 -21.98
N ILE A 125 -9.19 39.03 -20.68
CA ILE A 125 -8.12 38.25 -20.02
C ILE A 125 -8.41 36.73 -20.07
N ALA A 126 -9.68 36.39 -20.33
CA ALA A 126 -10.20 35.03 -20.36
C ALA A 126 -9.37 34.04 -21.26
N PRO A 127 -8.95 34.39 -22.49
CA PRO A 127 -8.19 33.48 -23.35
C PRO A 127 -6.73 33.27 -22.89
N LEU A 128 -6.13 34.22 -22.15
CA LEU A 128 -4.84 34.03 -21.50
C LEU A 128 -4.95 32.96 -20.41
N LEU A 129 -6.01 33.01 -19.62
CA LEU A 129 -6.28 32.03 -18.56
C LEU A 129 -6.45 30.63 -19.17
N GLY A 130 -7.22 30.49 -20.25
CA GLY A 130 -7.36 29.24 -21.01
C GLY A 130 -6.02 28.70 -21.54
N TYR A 131 -5.16 29.59 -22.07
CA TYR A 131 -3.82 29.22 -22.55
C TYR A 131 -2.90 28.72 -21.43
N VAL A 132 -2.86 29.43 -20.28
CA VAL A 132 -2.02 29.03 -19.14
C VAL A 132 -2.52 27.72 -18.53
N LEU A 133 -3.83 27.55 -18.39
CA LEU A 133 -4.40 26.32 -17.84
C LEU A 133 -4.18 25.12 -18.77
N ASN A 134 -4.28 25.30 -20.10
CA ASN A 134 -4.14 24.21 -21.08
C ASN A 134 -2.66 23.87 -21.39
N GLN A 135 -1.79 24.86 -21.59
CA GLN A 135 -0.37 24.59 -21.89
C GLN A 135 0.47 24.19 -20.67
N ARG A 136 0.01 24.45 -19.45
CA ARG A 136 0.70 24.03 -18.21
C ARG A 136 0.07 22.81 -17.55
N LEU A 137 -0.87 22.11 -18.21
CA LEU A 137 -1.48 20.88 -17.69
C LEU A 137 -0.48 19.88 -17.08
N PRO A 138 0.71 19.62 -17.67
CA PRO A 138 1.69 18.72 -17.06
C PRO A 138 2.25 19.25 -15.73
N ALA A 139 2.49 20.56 -15.62
CA ALA A 139 3.01 21.20 -14.41
C ALA A 139 1.93 21.31 -13.31
N LEU A 140 0.70 21.68 -13.70
CA LEU A 140 -0.46 21.71 -12.80
C LEU A 140 -0.77 20.32 -12.24
N ARG A 141 -0.59 19.24 -13.02
CA ARG A 141 -0.74 17.87 -12.53
C ARG A 141 0.19 17.59 -11.35
N PHE A 142 1.45 18.02 -11.39
CA PHE A 142 2.36 17.82 -10.27
C PHE A 142 1.94 18.60 -9.02
N VAL A 143 1.43 19.83 -9.19
CA VAL A 143 0.90 20.64 -8.07
C VAL A 143 -0.34 19.97 -7.47
N PHE A 144 -1.29 19.53 -8.29
CA PHE A 144 -2.49 18.83 -7.83
C PHE A 144 -2.15 17.52 -7.14
N VAL A 145 -1.24 16.72 -7.70
CA VAL A 145 -0.78 15.48 -7.07
C VAL A 145 -0.06 15.76 -5.76
N GLY A 146 0.76 16.82 -5.69
CA GLY A 146 1.41 17.26 -4.46
C GLY A 146 0.43 17.70 -3.38
N VAL A 147 -0.55 18.54 -3.73
CA VAL A 147 -1.62 18.96 -2.81
C VAL A 147 -2.48 17.78 -2.39
N LEU A 148 -2.81 16.86 -3.31
CA LEU A 148 -3.54 15.63 -3.02
C LEU A 148 -2.78 14.77 -2.00
N LEU A 149 -1.45 14.63 -2.16
CA LEU A 149 -0.62 13.91 -1.20
C LEU A 149 -0.59 14.59 0.17
N VAL A 150 -0.42 15.92 0.22
CA VAL A 150 -0.42 16.68 1.48
C VAL A 150 -1.77 16.53 2.18
N TYR A 151 -2.87 16.65 1.44
CA TYR A 151 -4.22 16.44 1.96
C TYR A 151 -4.43 15.02 2.48
N LEU A 152 -3.95 14.00 1.76
CA LEU A 152 -4.06 12.61 2.18
C LEU A 152 -3.21 12.33 3.42
N MET A 153 -1.99 12.89 3.49
CA MET A 153 -1.13 12.79 4.66
C MET A 153 -1.76 13.44 5.90
N GLN A 154 -2.50 14.54 5.74
CA GLN A 154 -3.22 15.18 6.84
C GLN A 154 -4.47 14.43 7.29
N ASN A 155 -5.30 13.92 6.36
CA ASN A 155 -6.60 13.34 6.70
C ASN A 155 -6.63 11.81 6.82
N ARG A 156 -5.68 11.09 6.21
CA ARG A 156 -5.68 9.62 6.08
C ARG A 156 -4.23 9.06 6.01
N PRO A 157 -3.39 9.20 7.05
CA PRO A 157 -1.97 8.81 6.99
C PRO A 157 -1.74 7.31 6.71
N GLU A 158 -2.74 6.46 6.90
CA GLU A 158 -2.68 5.01 6.63
C GLU A 158 -3.12 4.63 5.20
N GLY A 159 -3.53 5.61 4.37
CA GLY A 159 -4.12 5.40 3.05
C GLY A 159 -5.65 5.38 3.07
N LEU A 160 -6.30 5.34 1.90
CA LEU A 160 -7.76 5.45 1.74
C LEU A 160 -8.54 4.35 2.50
N LEU A 161 -7.97 3.14 2.59
CA LEU A 161 -8.57 1.93 3.18
C LEU A 161 -7.64 1.21 4.17
N GLY A 162 -6.65 1.90 4.71
CA GLY A 162 -5.72 1.35 5.68
C GLY A 162 -6.40 1.12 7.02
N HIS A 163 -6.77 -0.13 7.29
CA HIS A 163 -6.78 -0.68 8.64
C HIS A 163 -6.56 -2.19 8.53
N ARG A 164 -5.36 -2.63 8.92
CA ARG A 164 -5.15 -4.01 9.29
C ARG A 164 -4.63 -3.97 10.72
N THR A 165 -5.53 -4.27 11.65
CA THR A 165 -5.18 -4.51 13.05
C THR A 165 -3.98 -5.45 13.09
N GLU A 166 -2.87 -4.93 13.58
CA GLU A 166 -1.76 -5.76 14.01
C GLU A 166 -2.32 -6.66 15.11
N THR A 167 -2.49 -7.94 14.80
CA THR A 167 -2.48 -9.01 15.79
C THR A 167 -1.05 -9.09 16.34
N ALA A 168 -0.61 -8.02 16.99
CA ALA A 168 0.56 -8.04 17.85
C ALA A 168 0.19 -8.94 19.04
N ALA A 169 1.10 -9.80 19.42
CA ALA A 169 0.99 -10.77 20.51
C ALA A 169 0.05 -11.97 20.25
N ALA A 170 0.67 -13.10 19.91
CA ALA A 170 0.09 -14.42 20.15
C ALA A 170 0.16 -14.84 21.64
N VAL A 171 0.62 -13.94 22.53
CA VAL A 171 0.79 -14.22 23.95
C VAL A 171 0.37 -12.99 24.76
N ASP A 172 -0.82 -13.08 25.35
CA ASP A 172 -1.25 -12.16 26.40
C ASP A 172 -0.52 -12.58 27.69
N LEU A 173 0.57 -11.88 28.02
CA LEU A 173 1.29 -12.03 29.30
C LEU A 173 0.65 -11.17 30.39
N THR A 174 -0.68 -11.20 30.51
CA THR A 174 -1.32 -10.79 31.76
C THR A 174 -1.12 -11.91 32.80
N GLU A 175 0.13 -12.00 33.24
CA GLU A 175 0.62 -12.81 34.34
C GLU A 175 -0.12 -12.37 35.62
N ASN A 176 -1.02 -13.22 36.11
CA ASN A 176 -1.46 -13.18 37.50
C ASN A 176 -1.08 -14.50 38.18
N HIS A 177 0.21 -14.73 38.34
CA HIS A 177 0.72 -15.69 39.31
C HIS A 177 1.28 -14.93 40.52
N ARG A 178 0.38 -14.57 41.44
CA ARG A 178 0.78 -14.28 42.82
C ARG A 178 0.09 -15.25 43.75
N SER A 179 0.94 -15.87 44.57
CA SER A 179 0.66 -16.58 45.81
C SER A 179 0.29 -18.06 45.69
N GLY A 180 1.31 -18.87 45.40
CA GLY A 180 1.45 -20.13 46.10
C GLY A 180 1.65 -19.88 47.60
N ALA A 181 0.73 -20.37 48.40
CA ALA A 181 0.95 -20.72 49.81
C ALA A 181 0.17 -22.02 50.04
N GLY A 182 0.83 -23.15 49.83
CA GLY A 182 0.33 -24.44 50.26
C GLY A 182 0.73 -24.69 51.72
N PRO A 183 -0.10 -25.35 52.54
CA PRO A 183 0.40 -26.03 53.71
C PRO A 183 0.87 -27.43 53.31
N GLU A 184 2.15 -27.69 53.58
CA GLU A 184 2.74 -29.02 53.69
C GLU A 184 1.88 -29.91 54.60
N GLN A 185 1.42 -31.04 54.08
CA GLN A 185 0.95 -32.16 54.91
C GLN A 185 1.88 -33.35 54.68
N THR A 186 2.77 -33.54 55.65
CA THR A 186 3.65 -34.69 55.82
C THR A 186 2.78 -35.91 56.19
N PRO A 187 2.93 -37.09 55.56
CA PRO A 187 2.30 -38.31 56.06
C PRO A 187 3.12 -38.86 57.23
N ASP A 188 2.51 -38.91 58.40
CA ASP A 188 2.98 -39.60 59.60
C ASP A 188 2.99 -41.11 59.36
N ALA A 189 4.19 -41.69 59.31
CA ALA A 189 4.41 -43.14 59.31
C ALA A 189 5.09 -43.50 60.63
N SER A 190 4.29 -43.57 61.70
CA SER A 190 4.68 -44.14 62.98
C SER A 190 3.80 -45.35 63.28
N GLY A 191 4.46 -46.52 63.37
CA GLY A 191 3.85 -47.76 63.83
C GLY A 191 4.14 -48.97 62.96
N VAL A 192 5.33 -49.55 63.08
CA VAL A 192 5.56 -50.99 63.33
C VAL A 192 6.99 -51.11 63.90
N ALA A 193 7.08 -51.27 65.22
CA ALA A 193 8.19 -51.96 65.86
C ALA A 193 7.81 -53.44 65.90
N ASP A 194 8.74 -54.33 65.53
CA ASP A 194 9.06 -55.59 66.21
C ASP A 194 9.84 -56.54 65.28
N GLY A 195 10.97 -57.07 65.78
CA GLY A 195 11.58 -58.28 65.24
C GLY A 195 13.11 -58.23 65.08
N GLU A 196 13.82 -58.56 66.15
CA GLU A 196 15.25 -58.92 66.24
C GLU A 196 15.70 -59.87 65.10
N GLY A 197 16.91 -59.83 64.56
CA GLY A 197 18.19 -59.57 65.22
C GLY A 197 18.83 -60.88 65.67
N GLY A 198 19.29 -61.72 64.72
CA GLY A 198 20.08 -62.90 65.03
C GLY A 198 20.44 -63.68 63.77
N ILE A 199 21.75 -63.74 63.47
CA ILE A 199 22.48 -64.95 63.07
C ILE A 199 23.97 -64.57 63.19
N ASP A 200 24.58 -65.25 64.14
CA ASP A 200 25.98 -65.23 64.51
C ASP A 200 26.74 -66.28 63.66
N ASP A 201 28.00 -65.98 63.38
CA ASP A 201 29.17 -66.86 63.20
C ASP A 201 29.01 -68.32 62.69
N GLU A 202 29.56 -68.60 61.50
CA GLU A 202 30.66 -69.56 61.22
C GLU A 202 31.09 -69.54 59.74
#